data_AF-Q39RK8-F1
#
_entry.id   AF-Q39RK8-F1
#
_cell.length_a   1.000
_cell.length_b   1.000
_cell.length_c   1.000
_cell.angle_alpha   90.00
_cell.angle_beta   90.00
_cell.angle_gamma   90.00
#
_symmetry.space_group_name_H-M   'P 1'
#
loop_
_entity.id
_entity.type
_entity.pdbx_description
1 polymer ?
#
loop_
_entity_poly.entity_id
_entity_poly.type
_entity_poly.pdbx_seq_one_letter_code
_entity_poly.pdbx_strand_id
1 'polypeptide(L)'
;MSRRGITGVVTAVFLGWAAVAFGGVSFIYPAPNAWVENSNHLILKLNSTEVTGVRIGVNGVVSDLLVVGSPEYRRAFQDFLIVQPVWDRGRNEVTVETFIGKSRAETAQASVYFAPGAKASDIPPEFKANSFHQPDLEARCVGCHDMAPSSDKSLSTLAKENPCIGCHRKMLDVKFVHGPAGTYSCGYCHKEKATPKYVVTKREAPLCNECHGDKAAEFAKRKYIHGPIAGGMCEVCHDSHGSANYGQLKAPINELCLSCHESIKKTPHVVRTTTGAGHPVSGAKDPSAPKTGREMSCISCHNPHAGDARYFFVNNSEDRLLLCQMCHNK
;
A
#
# COMPACT_ATOMS: atom_id res chain seq x y z
N MET A 1 -51.69 -44.83 57.01
CA MET A 1 -50.62 -43.85 56.70
C MET A 1 -49.60 -44.50 55.78
N SER A 2 -49.01 -43.69 54.89
CA SER A 2 -47.88 -43.98 53.99
C SER A 2 -48.21 -44.40 52.55
N ARG A 3 -47.97 -43.42 51.66
CA ARG A 3 -47.92 -43.46 50.20
C ARG A 3 -46.65 -44.18 49.73
N ARG A 4 -46.69 -44.74 48.51
CA ARG A 4 -45.61 -44.86 47.50
C ARG A 4 -46.27 -45.53 46.29
N GLY A 5 -46.27 -45.04 45.05
CA GLY A 5 -45.39 -44.12 44.35
C GLY A 5 -45.09 -44.78 42.99
N ILE A 6 -45.86 -44.42 41.95
CA ILE A 6 -45.76 -44.99 40.60
C ILE A 6 -44.53 -44.40 39.90
N THR A 7 -43.54 -45.22 39.58
CA THR A 7 -42.37 -44.83 38.78
C THR A 7 -42.63 -45.14 37.30
N GLY A 8 -42.87 -44.11 36.51
CA GLY A 8 -42.86 -44.16 35.04
C GLY A 8 -41.44 -44.05 34.50
N VAL A 9 -41.07 -44.96 33.60
CA VAL A 9 -39.80 -44.93 32.86
C VAL A 9 -39.99 -44.05 31.62
N VAL A 10 -39.35 -42.89 31.59
CA VAL A 10 -39.24 -42.05 30.39
C VAL A 10 -37.89 -42.34 29.75
N THR A 11 -37.90 -43.11 28.66
CA THR A 11 -36.71 -43.36 27.85
C THR A 11 -36.45 -42.15 26.97
N ALA A 12 -35.54 -41.26 27.41
CA ALA A 12 -35.07 -40.14 26.62
C ALA A 12 -34.10 -40.64 25.54
N VAL A 13 -34.51 -40.56 24.28
CA VAL A 13 -33.65 -40.75 23.11
C VAL A 13 -32.76 -39.51 22.99
N PHE A 14 -31.51 -39.62 23.41
CA PHE A 14 -30.48 -38.62 23.12
C PHE A 14 -30.06 -38.73 21.66
N LEU A 15 -30.65 -37.90 20.80
CA LEU A 15 -30.09 -37.55 19.50
C LEU A 15 -28.86 -36.66 19.75
N GLY A 16 -27.69 -37.30 19.87
CA GLY A 16 -26.41 -36.62 19.93
C GLY A 16 -26.09 -35.97 18.58
N TRP A 17 -26.40 -34.68 18.43
CA TRP A 17 -25.64 -33.85 17.51
C TRP A 17 -24.28 -33.61 18.16
N ALA A 18 -23.26 -34.32 17.68
CA ALA A 18 -21.88 -33.93 17.93
C ALA A 18 -21.66 -32.59 17.23
N ALA A 19 -21.93 -31.49 17.91
CA ALA A 19 -21.42 -30.19 17.54
C ALA A 19 -19.89 -30.26 17.68
N VAL A 20 -19.20 -30.52 16.59
CA VAL A 20 -17.77 -30.28 16.49
C VAL A 20 -17.61 -28.77 16.72
N ALA A 21 -17.14 -28.41 17.92
CA ALA A 21 -16.78 -27.03 18.22
C ALA A 21 -15.55 -26.70 17.37
N PHE A 22 -15.77 -26.15 16.17
CA PHE A 22 -14.71 -25.53 15.41
C PHE A 22 -14.19 -24.33 16.22
N GLY A 23 -12.90 -24.34 16.56
CA GLY A 23 -12.25 -23.15 17.09
C GLY A 23 -12.34 -22.07 16.01
N GLY A 24 -13.04 -20.98 16.29
CA GLY A 24 -13.42 -20.03 15.25
C GLY A 24 -12.23 -19.38 14.54
N VAL A 25 -12.42 -18.91 13.29
CA VAL A 25 -11.38 -18.20 12.53
C VAL A 25 -10.83 -17.03 13.34
N SER A 26 -9.50 -16.99 13.52
CA SER A 26 -8.83 -15.90 14.23
C SER A 26 -8.25 -14.87 13.25
N PHE A 27 -8.59 -13.61 13.46
CA PHE A 27 -7.98 -12.47 12.78
C PHE A 27 -6.63 -12.16 13.42
N ILE A 28 -5.53 -12.54 12.75
CA ILE A 28 -4.17 -12.31 13.24
C ILE A 28 -3.75 -10.87 12.92
N TYR A 29 -4.02 -10.41 11.71
CA TYR A 29 -3.74 -9.03 11.30
C TYR A 29 -4.59 -8.63 10.08
N PRO A 30 -5.21 -7.44 10.05
CA PRO A 30 -5.43 -6.58 11.21
C PRO A 30 -6.29 -7.28 12.26
N ALA A 31 -6.09 -6.96 13.54
CA ALA A 31 -6.94 -7.47 14.61
C ALA A 31 -8.38 -6.90 14.50
N PRO A 32 -9.39 -7.55 15.10
CA PRO A 32 -10.74 -6.99 15.12
C PRO A 32 -10.77 -5.63 15.84
N ASN A 33 -11.50 -4.67 15.27
CA ASN A 33 -11.53 -3.27 15.72
C ASN A 33 -10.13 -2.63 15.78
N ALA A 34 -9.25 -3.00 14.85
CA ALA A 34 -7.99 -2.31 14.65
C ALA A 34 -8.12 -1.19 13.61
N TRP A 35 -7.27 -0.17 13.73
CA TRP A 35 -6.96 0.72 12.62
C TRP A 35 -5.53 0.53 12.14
N VAL A 36 -5.34 0.72 10.83
CA VAL A 36 -4.11 0.45 10.11
C VAL A 36 -3.82 1.55 9.10
N GLU A 37 -2.55 2.00 9.05
CA GLU A 37 -2.07 2.96 8.04
C GLU A 37 -1.74 2.27 6.72
N ASN A 38 -1.17 1.06 6.81
CA ASN A 38 -0.72 0.25 5.68
C ASN A 38 -1.15 -1.20 5.92
N SER A 39 -2.29 -1.61 5.37
CA SER A 39 -2.73 -3.01 5.43
C SER A 39 -2.62 -3.65 4.05
N ASN A 40 -1.39 -3.97 3.67
CA ASN A 40 -1.16 -4.79 2.48
C ASN A 40 -1.60 -6.25 2.69
N HIS A 41 -1.91 -6.66 3.92
CA HIS A 41 -2.23 -8.06 4.26
C HIS A 41 -3.41 -8.16 5.22
N LEU A 42 -4.25 -9.16 4.96
CA LEU A 42 -5.16 -9.78 5.90
C LEU A 42 -4.67 -11.21 6.16
N ILE A 43 -4.34 -11.50 7.42
CA ILE A 43 -3.77 -12.74 7.91
C ILE A 43 -4.78 -13.37 8.87
N LEU A 44 -5.21 -14.57 8.51
CA LEU A 44 -6.19 -15.34 9.24
C LEU A 44 -5.58 -16.67 9.68
N LYS A 45 -5.92 -17.13 10.87
CA LYS A 45 -5.68 -18.50 11.30
C LYS A 45 -7.01 -19.24 11.30
N LEU A 46 -7.11 -20.28 10.48
CA LEU A 46 -8.34 -21.02 10.26
C LEU A 46 -8.68 -21.96 11.42
N ASN A 47 -7.70 -22.29 12.28
CA ASN A 47 -7.86 -23.13 13.48
C ASN A 47 -8.46 -24.53 13.24
N SER A 48 -8.59 -24.94 11.98
CA SER A 48 -9.04 -26.26 11.55
C SER A 48 -8.38 -26.66 10.23
N THR A 49 -7.85 -27.88 10.20
CA THR A 49 -7.26 -28.49 9.00
C THR A 49 -8.32 -29.06 8.06
N GLU A 50 -9.56 -29.23 8.53
CA GLU A 50 -10.70 -29.71 7.74
C GLU A 50 -11.24 -28.65 6.78
N VAL A 51 -10.94 -27.37 7.04
CA VAL A 51 -11.33 -26.28 6.14
C VAL A 51 -10.69 -26.50 4.77
N THR A 52 -11.52 -26.61 3.75
CA THR A 52 -11.09 -26.84 2.37
C THR A 52 -11.14 -25.58 1.52
N GLY A 53 -11.98 -24.61 1.90
CA GLY A 53 -12.16 -23.37 1.17
C GLY A 53 -12.53 -22.19 2.06
N VAL A 54 -12.21 -20.99 1.61
CA VAL A 54 -12.54 -19.73 2.30
C VAL A 54 -13.07 -18.70 1.30
N ARG A 55 -14.09 -17.95 1.67
CA ARG A 55 -14.50 -16.72 0.98
C ARG A 55 -14.32 -15.54 1.91
N ILE A 56 -13.83 -14.44 1.37
CA ILE A 56 -13.61 -13.20 2.11
C ILE A 56 -14.45 -12.12 1.47
N GLY A 57 -15.32 -11.50 2.27
CA GLY A 57 -16.06 -10.30 1.88
C GLY A 57 -15.47 -9.07 2.54
N VAL A 58 -15.27 -8.00 1.78
CA VAL A 58 -14.93 -6.67 2.29
C VAL A 58 -15.97 -5.69 1.76
N ASN A 59 -16.69 -5.02 2.67
CA ASN A 59 -17.76 -4.07 2.32
C ASN A 59 -18.79 -4.61 1.31
N GLY A 60 -19.12 -5.90 1.43
CA GLY A 60 -20.08 -6.59 0.56
C GLY A 60 -19.49 -7.11 -0.76
N VAL A 61 -18.23 -6.78 -1.10
CA VAL A 61 -17.52 -7.39 -2.23
C VAL A 61 -16.91 -8.70 -1.79
N VAL A 62 -17.38 -9.82 -2.36
CA VAL A 62 -16.98 -11.18 -1.97
C VAL A 62 -15.98 -11.74 -2.96
N SER A 63 -14.91 -12.36 -2.45
CA SER A 63 -13.91 -13.06 -3.25
C SER A 63 -14.45 -14.34 -3.88
N ASP A 64 -13.74 -14.83 -4.89
CA ASP A 64 -13.85 -16.23 -5.31
C ASP A 64 -13.52 -17.18 -4.14
N LEU A 65 -13.91 -18.45 -4.27
CA LEU A 65 -13.59 -19.48 -3.29
C LEU A 65 -12.08 -19.75 -3.32
N LEU A 66 -11.38 -19.37 -2.26
CA LEU A 66 -9.96 -19.63 -2.06
C LEU A 66 -9.78 -21.07 -1.55
N VAL A 67 -9.12 -21.91 -2.33
CA VAL A 67 -8.88 -23.31 -1.96
C VAL A 67 -7.68 -23.40 -1.02
N VAL A 68 -7.92 -23.87 0.21
CA VAL A 68 -6.91 -23.96 1.29
C VAL A 68 -6.71 -25.39 1.82
N GLY A 69 -7.46 -26.35 1.29
CA GLY A 69 -7.43 -27.75 1.74
C GLY A 69 -6.39 -28.65 1.05
N SER A 70 -5.69 -28.18 0.02
CA SER A 70 -4.76 -29.06 -0.72
C SER A 70 -3.51 -29.43 0.11
N PRO A 71 -2.93 -30.63 -0.07
CA PRO A 71 -1.69 -31.00 0.60
C PRO A 71 -0.54 -30.03 0.35
N GLU A 72 -0.47 -29.43 -0.84
CA GLU A 72 0.51 -28.40 -1.22
C GLU A 72 0.32 -27.14 -0.38
N TYR A 73 -0.92 -26.67 -0.23
CA TYR A 73 -1.24 -25.49 0.58
C TYR A 73 -0.88 -25.73 2.04
N ARG A 74 -1.29 -26.87 2.61
CA ARG A 74 -1.03 -27.20 4.02
C ARG A 74 0.45 -27.33 4.34
N ARG A 75 1.27 -27.80 3.38
CA ARG A 75 2.73 -27.81 3.54
C ARG A 75 3.34 -26.41 3.58
N ALA A 76 2.80 -25.47 2.79
CA ALA A 76 3.34 -24.12 2.68
C ALA A 76 2.83 -23.17 3.78
N PHE A 77 1.55 -23.24 4.10
CA PHE A 77 0.87 -22.24 4.94
C PHE A 77 0.22 -22.83 6.21
N GLN A 78 0.28 -24.15 6.41
CA GLN A 78 -0.39 -24.84 7.51
C GLN A 78 -1.89 -24.49 7.55
N ASP A 79 -2.36 -23.87 8.65
CA ASP A 79 -3.71 -23.36 8.82
C ASP A 79 -3.82 -21.84 8.73
N PHE A 80 -2.80 -21.17 8.19
CA PHE A 80 -2.86 -19.74 7.90
C PHE A 80 -3.40 -19.47 6.51
N LEU A 81 -4.13 -18.35 6.38
CA LEU A 81 -4.50 -17.73 5.12
C LEU A 81 -3.99 -16.30 5.12
N ILE A 82 -3.10 -15.99 4.17
CA ILE A 82 -2.53 -14.65 3.97
C ILE A 82 -3.02 -14.15 2.62
N VAL A 83 -3.82 -13.09 2.64
CA VAL A 83 -4.34 -12.45 1.42
C VAL A 83 -4.09 -10.95 1.47
N GLN A 84 -4.33 -10.28 0.35
CA GLN A 84 -4.16 -8.84 0.25
C GLN A 84 -5.45 -8.20 -0.24
N PRO A 85 -6.33 -7.77 0.67
CA PRO A 85 -7.58 -7.15 0.31
C PRO A 85 -7.36 -5.71 -0.17
N VAL A 86 -8.36 -5.19 -0.88
CA VAL A 86 -8.48 -3.76 -1.18
C VAL A 86 -9.33 -3.14 -0.09
N TRP A 87 -8.85 -2.04 0.51
CA TRP A 87 -9.53 -1.35 1.60
C TRP A 87 -10.08 -0.01 1.13
N ASP A 88 -11.32 0.28 1.52
CA ASP A 88 -11.87 1.62 1.41
C ASP A 88 -11.34 2.49 2.56
N ARG A 89 -11.18 3.80 2.33
CA ARG A 89 -10.81 4.71 3.42
C ARG A 89 -11.92 4.76 4.46
N GLY A 90 -11.56 4.62 5.73
CA GLY A 90 -12.49 4.59 6.85
C GLY A 90 -12.79 3.17 7.31
N ARG A 91 -14.03 2.94 7.77
CA ARG A 91 -14.46 1.64 8.31
C ARG A 91 -14.69 0.63 7.20
N ASN A 92 -14.14 -0.57 7.35
CA ASN A 92 -14.32 -1.71 6.49
C ASN A 92 -14.87 -2.89 7.29
N GLU A 93 -15.95 -3.50 6.80
CA GLU A 93 -16.51 -4.71 7.37
C GLU A 93 -15.97 -5.93 6.63
N VAL A 94 -15.29 -6.81 7.35
CA VAL A 94 -14.69 -8.03 6.83
C VAL A 94 -15.52 -9.22 7.28
N THR A 95 -15.89 -10.06 6.32
CA THR A 95 -16.58 -11.33 6.55
C THR A 95 -15.72 -12.47 6.04
N VAL A 96 -15.58 -13.53 6.82
CA VAL A 96 -14.80 -14.73 6.45
C VAL A 96 -15.70 -15.94 6.58
N GLU A 97 -15.96 -16.59 5.46
CA GLU A 97 -16.79 -17.79 5.39
C GLU A 97 -15.88 -18.99 5.11
N THR A 98 -15.92 -20.01 5.98
CA THR A 98 -15.15 -21.24 5.79
C THR A 98 -16.02 -22.36 5.24
N PHE A 99 -15.41 -23.24 4.46
CA PHE A 99 -16.08 -24.34 3.77
C PHE A 99 -15.35 -25.66 3.99
N ILE A 100 -16.11 -26.72 4.26
CA ILE A 100 -15.66 -28.12 4.28
C ILE A 100 -16.36 -28.83 3.12
N GLY A 101 -15.58 -29.17 2.09
CA GLY A 101 -16.11 -29.56 0.80
C GLY A 101 -16.99 -28.45 0.21
N LYS A 102 -18.27 -28.77 -0.02
CA LYS A 102 -19.25 -27.82 -0.57
C LYS A 102 -20.09 -27.12 0.51
N SER A 103 -19.98 -27.55 1.76
CA SER A 103 -20.81 -27.06 2.86
C SER A 103 -20.08 -25.93 3.59
N ARG A 104 -20.82 -24.86 3.87
CA ARG A 104 -20.32 -23.79 4.76
C ARG A 104 -20.21 -24.34 6.18
N ALA A 105 -19.07 -24.12 6.82
CA ALA A 105 -18.81 -24.55 8.19
C ALA A 105 -19.03 -23.41 9.19
N GLU A 106 -18.41 -22.25 8.96
CA GLU A 106 -18.46 -21.12 9.89
C GLU A 106 -18.49 -19.78 9.15
N THR A 107 -18.92 -18.72 9.83
CA THR A 107 -18.76 -17.33 9.38
C THR A 107 -18.21 -16.49 10.54
N ALA A 108 -17.08 -15.84 10.32
CA ALA A 108 -16.45 -14.89 11.24
C ALA A 108 -16.53 -13.48 10.66
N GLN A 109 -16.58 -12.46 11.51
CA GLN A 109 -16.67 -11.06 11.09
C GLN A 109 -15.75 -10.18 11.93
N ALA A 110 -15.22 -9.13 11.33
CA ALA A 110 -14.42 -8.11 12.01
C ALA A 110 -14.53 -6.77 11.29
N SER A 111 -14.45 -5.69 12.05
CA SER A 111 -14.35 -4.34 11.51
C SER A 111 -12.88 -3.87 11.55
N VAL A 112 -12.41 -3.26 10.47
CA VAL A 112 -11.06 -2.68 10.34
C VAL A 112 -11.18 -1.26 9.85
N TYR A 113 -10.45 -0.32 10.47
CA TYR A 113 -10.42 1.07 10.03
C TYR A 113 -9.13 1.38 9.25
N PHE A 114 -9.26 1.64 7.94
CA PHE A 114 -8.11 1.94 7.08
C PHE A 114 -7.95 3.44 6.91
N ALA A 115 -6.83 3.98 7.40
CA ALA A 115 -6.62 5.43 7.46
C ALA A 115 -5.15 5.79 7.14
N PRO A 116 -4.73 5.68 5.86
CA PRO A 116 -3.37 6.01 5.46
C PRO A 116 -3.08 7.51 5.68
N GLY A 117 -2.04 7.80 6.47
CA GLY A 117 -1.58 9.18 6.75
C GLY A 117 -2.47 10.00 7.68
N ALA A 118 -3.48 9.39 8.30
CA ALA A 118 -4.31 10.04 9.32
C ALA A 118 -3.58 10.14 10.66
N LYS A 119 -3.92 11.14 11.47
CA LYS A 119 -3.43 11.18 12.86
C LYS A 119 -4.31 10.29 13.71
N ALA A 120 -3.75 9.72 14.79
CA ALA A 120 -4.51 8.94 15.74
C ALA A 120 -5.73 9.69 16.34
N SER A 121 -5.67 11.03 16.41
CA SER A 121 -6.79 11.89 16.83
C SER A 121 -8.00 11.86 15.89
N ASP A 122 -7.78 11.50 14.63
CA ASP A 122 -8.80 11.50 13.58
C ASP A 122 -9.51 10.14 13.49
N ILE A 123 -9.04 9.15 14.25
CA ILE A 123 -9.54 7.79 14.25
C ILE A 123 -10.62 7.63 15.33
N PRO A 124 -11.76 7.00 15.03
CA PRO A 124 -12.76 6.71 16.04
C PRO A 124 -12.17 5.88 17.20
N PRO A 125 -12.47 6.23 18.47
CA PRO A 125 -11.78 5.70 19.64
C PRO A 125 -11.98 4.19 19.86
N GLU A 126 -13.01 3.60 19.24
CA GLU A 126 -13.21 2.16 19.25
C GLU A 126 -12.14 1.37 18.48
N PHE A 127 -11.40 2.02 17.57
CA PHE A 127 -10.35 1.38 16.79
C PHE A 127 -8.96 1.62 17.40
N LYS A 128 -8.21 0.53 17.61
CA LYS A 128 -6.85 0.60 18.19
C LYS A 128 -5.77 0.46 17.12
N ALA A 129 -4.68 1.21 17.26
CA ALA A 129 -3.55 1.13 16.34
C ALA A 129 -2.99 -0.30 16.32
N ASN A 130 -2.84 -0.87 15.13
CA ASN A 130 -2.30 -2.21 14.98
C ASN A 130 -1.18 -2.21 13.93
N SER A 131 0.00 -2.63 14.36
CA SER A 131 1.14 -2.90 13.48
C SER A 131 1.43 -4.39 13.53
N PHE A 132 1.82 -4.97 12.40
CA PHE A 132 2.09 -6.41 12.33
C PHE A 132 3.35 -6.82 13.08
N HIS A 133 4.42 -6.02 13.01
CA HIS A 133 5.69 -6.35 13.64
C HIS A 133 5.66 -6.09 15.15
N GLN A 134 4.98 -6.98 15.86
CA GLN A 134 4.85 -7.03 17.32
C GLN A 134 5.26 -8.42 17.81
N PRO A 135 5.90 -8.56 18.98
CA PRO A 135 6.44 -9.84 19.44
C PRO A 135 5.42 -11.00 19.43
N ASP A 136 4.18 -10.75 19.80
CA ASP A 136 3.09 -11.73 19.86
C ASP A 136 2.59 -12.19 18.48
N LEU A 137 2.63 -11.31 17.49
CA LEU A 137 2.30 -11.62 16.10
C LEU A 137 3.46 -12.34 15.40
N GLU A 138 4.69 -11.85 15.58
CA GLU A 138 5.89 -12.44 14.99
C GLU A 138 6.14 -13.87 15.48
N ALA A 139 5.86 -14.15 16.76
CA ALA A 139 6.04 -15.47 17.39
C ALA A 139 5.29 -16.60 16.66
N ARG A 140 4.25 -16.29 15.90
CA ARG A 140 3.49 -17.27 15.11
C ARG A 140 4.19 -17.65 13.81
N CYS A 141 5.11 -16.80 13.35
CA CYS A 141 5.79 -16.93 12.07
C CYS A 141 7.26 -17.36 12.22
N VAL A 142 7.89 -17.17 13.38
CA VAL A 142 9.32 -17.48 13.61
C VAL A 142 9.70 -18.95 13.40
N GLY A 143 8.73 -19.86 13.46
CA GLY A 143 8.98 -21.28 13.16
C GLY A 143 9.37 -21.55 11.71
N CYS A 144 9.10 -20.62 10.79
CA CYS A 144 9.42 -20.73 9.36
C CYS A 144 10.11 -19.48 8.79
N HIS A 145 9.86 -18.30 9.36
CA HIS A 145 10.34 -17.02 8.85
C HIS A 145 11.36 -16.37 9.80
N ASP A 146 12.40 -15.73 9.24
CA ASP A 146 13.32 -14.90 10.00
C ASP A 146 12.68 -13.53 10.27
N MET A 147 12.03 -13.39 11.42
CA MET A 147 11.38 -12.14 11.85
C MET A 147 12.32 -11.21 12.62
N ALA A 148 13.55 -11.63 12.89
CA ALA A 148 14.56 -10.82 13.56
C ALA A 148 15.91 -10.89 12.82
N PRO A 149 15.92 -10.52 11.52
CA PRO A 149 17.13 -10.56 10.73
C PRO A 149 18.21 -9.67 11.33
N SER A 150 19.44 -10.11 11.13
CA SER A 150 20.62 -9.27 11.28
C SER A 150 20.72 -8.22 10.18
N SER A 151 21.48 -7.17 10.44
CA SER A 151 21.62 -6.01 9.56
C SER A 151 22.21 -6.32 8.18
N ASP A 152 23.06 -7.34 8.06
CA ASP A 152 23.55 -7.86 6.79
C ASP A 152 22.43 -8.47 5.93
N LYS A 153 21.48 -9.22 6.54
CA LYS A 153 20.33 -9.78 5.84
C LYS A 153 19.32 -8.71 5.42
N SER A 154 19.06 -7.72 6.27
CA SER A 154 18.11 -6.63 5.96
C SER A 154 18.63 -5.65 4.90
N LEU A 155 19.94 -5.64 4.67
CA LEU A 155 20.61 -4.88 3.61
C LEU A 155 20.98 -5.74 2.38
N SER A 156 20.78 -7.07 2.43
CA SER A 156 21.13 -7.96 1.33
C SER A 156 20.37 -7.57 0.07
N THR A 157 21.10 -7.52 -1.04
CA THR A 157 20.56 -7.26 -2.38
C THR A 157 20.09 -8.52 -3.09
N LEU A 158 20.26 -9.67 -2.46
CA LEU A 158 19.83 -10.96 -2.98
C LEU A 158 18.43 -11.29 -2.44
N ALA A 159 17.47 -11.39 -3.35
CA ALA A 159 16.07 -11.69 -3.04
C ALA A 159 15.90 -12.87 -2.06
N LYS A 160 16.65 -13.96 -2.28
CA LYS A 160 16.54 -15.18 -1.49
C LYS A 160 17.05 -15.04 -0.04
N GLU A 161 17.90 -14.06 0.20
CA GLU A 161 18.53 -13.82 1.50
C GLU A 161 17.82 -12.74 2.31
N ASN A 162 17.00 -11.92 1.64
CA ASN A 162 16.27 -10.84 2.28
C ASN A 162 14.91 -11.33 2.81
N PRO A 163 14.72 -11.42 4.13
CA PRO A 163 13.50 -12.01 4.70
C PRO A 163 12.27 -11.11 4.54
N CYS A 164 12.46 -9.80 4.35
CA CYS A 164 11.35 -8.86 4.21
C CYS A 164 10.53 -9.16 2.95
N ILE A 165 11.20 -9.52 1.85
CA ILE A 165 10.50 -9.74 0.57
C ILE A 165 9.72 -11.06 0.53
N GLY A 166 9.95 -11.98 1.47
CA GLY A 166 9.12 -13.18 1.60
C GLY A 166 7.64 -12.83 1.79
N CYS A 167 7.36 -11.74 2.50
CA CYS A 167 6.01 -11.23 2.73
C CYS A 167 5.69 -9.98 1.90
N HIS A 168 6.67 -9.08 1.70
CA HIS A 168 6.43 -7.75 1.14
C HIS A 168 6.71 -7.61 -0.37
N ARG A 169 6.94 -8.71 -1.10
CA ARG A 169 7.31 -8.70 -2.53
C ARG A 169 6.40 -7.85 -3.40
N LYS A 170 5.08 -7.89 -3.17
CA LYS A 170 4.11 -7.22 -4.04
C LYS A 170 4.21 -5.69 -4.01
N MET A 171 4.80 -5.11 -2.97
CA MET A 171 5.07 -3.65 -2.96
C MET A 171 6.03 -3.24 -4.08
N LEU A 172 6.81 -4.20 -4.60
CA LEU A 172 7.78 -4.00 -5.67
C LEU A 172 7.25 -4.48 -7.03
N ASP A 173 6.01 -4.96 -7.10
CA ASP A 173 5.36 -5.41 -8.35
C ASP A 173 4.74 -4.23 -9.09
N VAL A 174 5.59 -3.27 -9.44
CA VAL A 174 5.23 -2.02 -10.12
C VAL A 174 6.23 -1.73 -11.23
N LYS A 175 5.79 -0.97 -12.23
CA LYS A 175 6.59 -0.71 -13.44
C LYS A 175 7.89 0.06 -13.14
N PHE A 176 7.85 1.02 -12.24
CA PHE A 176 8.99 1.87 -11.90
C PHE A 176 9.31 1.71 -10.42
N VAL A 177 10.11 0.68 -10.09
CA VAL A 177 10.59 0.45 -8.73
C VAL A 177 11.72 1.43 -8.41
N HIS A 178 11.73 1.97 -7.18
CA HIS A 178 12.82 2.82 -6.71
C HIS A 178 14.08 1.96 -6.47
N GLY A 179 15.27 2.47 -6.83
CA GLY A 179 16.53 1.69 -6.84
C GLY A 179 16.79 0.88 -5.56
N PRO A 180 16.87 1.52 -4.37
CA PRO A 180 17.07 0.83 -3.10
C PRO A 180 16.01 -0.23 -2.78
N ALA A 181 14.76 -0.01 -3.18
CA ALA A 181 13.67 -0.97 -2.98
C ALA A 181 13.78 -2.15 -3.98
N GLY A 182 14.16 -1.87 -5.24
CA GLY A 182 14.38 -2.86 -6.28
C GLY A 182 15.59 -3.75 -6.03
N THR A 183 16.59 -3.25 -5.30
CA THR A 183 17.71 -4.03 -4.79
C THR A 183 17.46 -4.58 -3.38
N TYR A 184 16.23 -4.57 -2.88
CA TYR A 184 15.86 -5.12 -1.56
C TYR A 184 16.60 -4.53 -0.37
N SER A 185 17.23 -3.37 -0.50
CA SER A 185 18.03 -2.77 0.57
C SER A 185 17.14 -2.00 1.56
N CYS A 186 16.14 -2.68 2.11
CA CYS A 186 15.10 -2.14 2.99
C CYS A 186 15.70 -1.42 4.21
N GLY A 187 16.79 -1.97 4.77
CA GLY A 187 17.47 -1.46 5.97
C GLY A 187 18.03 -0.03 5.87
N TYR A 188 18.18 0.51 4.66
CA TYR A 188 18.59 1.91 4.49
C TYR A 188 17.54 2.88 5.02
N CYS A 189 16.26 2.61 4.74
CA CYS A 189 15.15 3.45 5.20
C CYS A 189 14.49 2.88 6.47
N HIS A 190 14.25 1.57 6.51
CA HIS A 190 13.58 0.88 7.61
C HIS A 190 14.59 0.46 8.69
N LYS A 191 14.37 0.84 9.95
CA LYS A 191 15.33 0.55 11.03
C LYS A 191 14.85 -0.61 11.91
N GLU A 192 15.69 -1.63 12.04
CA GLU A 192 15.38 -2.88 12.75
C GLU A 192 14.93 -2.68 14.20
N LYS A 193 15.51 -1.68 14.87
CA LYS A 193 15.26 -1.35 16.28
C LYS A 193 14.35 -0.13 16.47
N ALA A 194 13.65 0.31 15.43
CA ALA A 194 12.66 1.38 15.58
C ALA A 194 11.44 0.89 16.37
N THR A 195 10.62 1.83 16.85
CA THR A 195 9.36 1.54 17.54
C THR A 195 8.23 2.30 16.87
N PRO A 196 7.25 1.64 16.24
CA PRO A 196 7.15 0.19 15.98
C PRO A 196 8.32 -0.39 15.17
N LYS A 197 8.53 -1.70 15.25
CA LYS A 197 9.68 -2.36 14.60
C LYS A 197 9.70 -2.11 13.09
N TYR A 198 10.90 -1.91 12.54
CA TYR A 198 11.14 -1.65 11.11
C TYR A 198 10.52 -0.37 10.55
N VAL A 199 9.96 0.53 11.36
CA VAL A 199 9.46 1.80 10.80
C VAL A 199 10.60 2.68 10.29
N VAL A 200 10.26 3.55 9.36
CA VAL A 200 11.16 4.56 8.83
C VAL A 200 11.27 5.70 9.86
N THR A 201 12.49 6.00 10.32
CA THR A 201 12.72 6.98 11.40
C THR A 201 12.95 8.40 10.93
N LYS A 202 13.24 8.59 9.63
CA LYS A 202 13.36 9.88 8.96
C LYS A 202 12.38 9.90 7.80
N ARG A 203 11.71 11.02 7.55
CA ARG A 203 10.73 11.15 6.48
C ARG A 203 11.12 12.32 5.59
N GLU A 204 10.62 12.32 4.35
CA GLU A 204 10.76 13.47 3.46
C GLU A 204 12.24 13.84 3.21
N ALA A 205 12.54 15.12 2.93
CA ALA A 205 13.89 15.61 2.64
C ALA A 205 14.98 15.11 3.61
N PRO A 206 14.80 15.08 4.95
CA PRO A 206 15.78 14.49 5.87
C PRO A 206 16.24 13.07 5.54
N LEU A 207 15.36 12.22 4.98
CA LEU A 207 15.71 10.89 4.53
C LEU A 207 16.22 10.91 3.08
N CYS A 208 15.47 11.54 2.18
CA CYS A 208 15.77 11.52 0.74
C CYS A 208 17.15 12.11 0.44
N ASN A 209 17.54 13.16 1.17
CA ASN A 209 18.79 13.88 0.96
C ASN A 209 20.03 13.13 1.48
N GLU A 210 19.87 12.01 2.20
CA GLU A 210 21.01 11.15 2.56
C GLU A 210 21.69 10.59 1.31
N CYS A 211 20.94 10.43 0.20
CA CYS A 211 21.48 10.04 -1.10
C CYS A 211 21.28 11.12 -2.16
N HIS A 212 20.15 11.84 -2.15
CA HIS A 212 19.82 12.89 -3.12
C HIS A 212 20.20 14.30 -2.68
N GLY A 213 21.25 14.42 -1.85
CA GLY A 213 21.74 15.71 -1.36
C GLY A 213 22.26 16.62 -2.49
N ASP A 214 22.74 16.03 -3.58
CA ASP A 214 23.11 16.74 -4.81
C ASP A 214 21.90 17.47 -5.42
N LYS A 215 20.73 16.83 -5.45
CA LYS A 215 19.48 17.42 -5.92
C LYS A 215 18.99 18.53 -5.00
N ALA A 216 19.04 18.32 -3.70
CA ALA A 216 18.71 19.38 -2.75
C ALA A 216 19.60 20.61 -2.95
N ALA A 217 20.92 20.41 -3.14
CA ALA A 217 21.86 21.48 -3.42
C ALA A 217 21.64 22.13 -4.80
N GLU A 218 21.21 21.37 -5.80
CA GLU A 218 20.83 21.89 -7.13
C GLU A 218 19.60 22.82 -7.01
N PHE A 219 18.55 22.37 -6.31
CA PHE A 219 17.31 23.13 -6.16
C PHE A 219 17.51 24.41 -5.36
N ALA A 220 18.32 24.35 -4.30
CA ALA A 220 18.62 25.51 -3.45
C ALA A 220 19.36 26.64 -4.19
N LYS A 221 20.03 26.34 -5.31
CA LYS A 221 20.70 27.34 -6.15
C LYS A 221 19.77 28.05 -7.12
N ARG A 222 18.55 27.53 -7.33
CA ARG A 222 17.59 28.10 -8.28
C ARG A 222 16.90 29.31 -7.69
N LYS A 223 16.54 30.25 -8.57
CA LYS A 223 15.82 31.48 -8.16
C LYS A 223 14.43 31.21 -7.59
N TYR A 224 13.72 30.22 -8.14
CA TYR A 224 12.39 29.83 -7.72
C TYR A 224 12.38 28.35 -7.34
N ILE A 225 11.79 28.03 -6.20
CA ILE A 225 11.62 26.65 -5.69
C ILE A 225 10.13 26.39 -5.54
N HIS A 226 9.68 25.23 -6.01
CA HIS A 226 8.29 24.83 -5.87
C HIS A 226 7.95 24.59 -4.39
N GLY A 227 6.79 25.07 -3.93
CA GLY A 227 6.41 25.10 -2.52
C GLY A 227 6.63 23.79 -1.75
N PRO A 228 6.14 22.64 -2.23
CA PRO A 228 6.38 21.35 -1.59
C PRO A 228 7.88 21.01 -1.45
N ILE A 229 8.69 21.34 -2.47
CA ILE A 229 10.14 21.10 -2.44
C ILE A 229 10.84 22.02 -1.45
N ALA A 230 10.43 23.29 -1.37
CA ALA A 230 10.93 24.22 -0.34
C ALA A 230 10.57 23.74 1.07
N GLY A 231 9.41 23.10 1.25
CA GLY A 231 9.01 22.43 2.48
C GLY A 231 9.66 21.05 2.70
N GLY A 232 10.51 20.59 1.77
CA GLY A 232 11.17 19.30 1.83
C GLY A 232 10.25 18.10 1.60
N MET A 233 9.01 18.30 1.14
CA MET A 233 7.96 17.29 1.03
C MET A 233 8.09 16.48 -0.28
N CYS A 234 9.04 15.56 -0.33
CA CYS A 234 9.30 14.74 -1.52
C CYS A 234 8.17 13.72 -1.78
N GLU A 235 7.60 13.16 -0.71
CA GLU A 235 6.69 12.02 -0.80
C GLU A 235 5.25 12.43 -1.11
N VAL A 236 4.94 13.72 -1.19
CA VAL A 236 3.61 14.17 -1.66
C VAL A 236 3.42 13.84 -3.15
N CYS A 237 4.52 13.78 -3.90
CA CYS A 237 4.54 13.46 -5.33
C CYS A 237 5.11 12.06 -5.61
N HIS A 238 6.16 11.67 -4.90
CA HIS A 238 6.90 10.42 -5.15
C HIS A 238 6.54 9.31 -4.17
N ASP A 239 6.56 8.06 -4.65
CA ASP A 239 6.54 6.86 -3.84
C ASP A 239 7.97 6.32 -3.66
N SER A 240 8.39 6.12 -2.41
CA SER A 240 9.75 5.70 -2.06
C SER A 240 10.05 4.22 -2.33
N HIS A 241 9.01 3.39 -2.53
CA HIS A 241 9.16 2.00 -2.97
C HIS A 241 9.08 1.90 -4.49
N GLY A 242 8.12 2.60 -5.09
CA GLY A 242 7.93 2.64 -6.53
C GLY A 242 6.46 2.84 -6.93
N SER A 243 6.23 3.04 -8.22
CA SER A 243 4.86 3.17 -8.73
C SER A 243 4.73 2.71 -10.18
N ALA A 244 3.49 2.69 -10.67
CA ALA A 244 3.22 2.44 -12.08
C ALA A 244 3.60 3.64 -12.99
N ASN A 245 3.90 4.80 -12.41
CA ASN A 245 4.14 6.05 -13.12
C ASN A 245 5.64 6.39 -13.18
N TYR A 246 6.07 6.97 -14.30
CA TYR A 246 7.46 7.37 -14.51
C TYR A 246 7.93 8.32 -13.41
N GLY A 247 9.18 8.16 -12.95
CA GLY A 247 9.73 8.93 -11.83
C GLY A 247 9.10 8.59 -10.49
N GLN A 248 8.53 7.38 -10.34
CA GLN A 248 7.91 6.90 -9.10
C GLN A 248 6.77 7.82 -8.62
N LEU A 249 6.05 8.46 -9.54
CA LEU A 249 4.97 9.39 -9.17
C LEU A 249 3.76 8.64 -8.61
N LYS A 250 3.11 9.19 -7.59
CA LYS A 250 1.92 8.59 -6.97
C LYS A 250 0.70 8.56 -7.89
N ALA A 251 0.68 9.40 -8.92
CA ALA A 251 -0.36 9.46 -9.95
C ALA A 251 0.26 9.86 -11.31
N PRO A 252 -0.49 9.72 -12.43
CA PRO A 252 -0.07 10.27 -13.72
C PRO A 252 0.25 11.77 -13.61
N ILE A 253 1.24 12.23 -14.38
CA ILE A 253 1.83 13.59 -14.24
C ILE A 253 0.77 14.68 -14.13
N ASN A 254 -0.14 14.77 -15.10
CA ASN A 254 -1.13 15.84 -15.13
C ASN A 254 -2.14 15.73 -13.98
N GLU A 255 -2.59 14.52 -13.66
CA GLU A 255 -3.52 14.29 -12.54
C GLU A 255 -2.90 14.71 -11.20
N LEU A 256 -1.62 14.38 -11.00
CA LEU A 256 -0.88 14.77 -9.81
C LEU A 256 -0.74 16.30 -9.68
N CYS A 257 -0.43 16.99 -10.78
CA CYS A 257 -0.38 18.46 -10.75
C CYS A 257 -1.76 19.07 -10.43
N LEU A 258 -2.81 18.53 -11.06
CA LEU A 258 -4.17 19.04 -10.92
C LEU A 258 -4.84 18.70 -9.58
N SER A 259 -4.27 17.80 -8.77
CA SER A 259 -4.76 17.56 -7.40
C SER A 259 -4.57 18.77 -6.48
N CYS A 260 -3.61 19.64 -6.79
CA CYS A 260 -3.39 20.90 -6.07
C CYS A 260 -3.69 22.13 -6.95
N HIS A 261 -3.42 22.04 -8.26
CA HIS A 261 -3.64 23.14 -9.20
C HIS A 261 -5.00 23.02 -9.92
N GLU A 262 -6.07 22.78 -9.18
CA GLU A 262 -7.40 22.51 -9.72
C GLU A 262 -7.94 23.66 -10.60
N SER A 263 -7.56 24.91 -10.31
CA SER A 263 -7.96 26.08 -11.10
C SER A 263 -7.51 26.01 -12.57
N ILE A 264 -6.40 25.31 -12.84
CA ILE A 264 -5.89 25.09 -14.19
C ILE A 264 -6.79 24.12 -14.95
N LYS A 265 -7.45 23.17 -14.27
CA LYS A 265 -8.41 22.24 -14.91
C LYS A 265 -9.61 22.97 -15.52
N LYS A 266 -9.98 24.13 -14.96
CA LYS A 266 -11.20 24.89 -15.30
C LYS A 266 -10.98 25.99 -16.33
N THR A 267 -9.73 26.26 -16.71
CA THR A 267 -9.39 27.35 -17.64
C THR A 267 -8.47 26.86 -18.75
N PRO A 268 -8.56 27.42 -19.97
CA PRO A 268 -7.57 27.15 -21.00
C PRO A 268 -6.17 27.53 -20.49
N HIS A 269 -5.21 26.61 -20.62
CA HIS A 269 -3.83 26.89 -20.25
C HIS A 269 -3.31 28.13 -20.98
N VAL A 270 -2.51 28.96 -20.31
CA VAL A 270 -2.12 30.30 -20.78
C VAL A 270 -1.37 30.30 -22.12
N VAL A 271 -0.76 29.17 -22.49
CA VAL A 271 -0.11 28.99 -23.79
C VAL A 271 -1.16 28.62 -24.82
N ARG A 272 -1.36 29.51 -25.80
CA ARG A 272 -2.25 29.29 -26.94
C ARG A 272 -1.43 29.14 -28.21
N THR A 273 -1.94 28.32 -29.11
CA THR A 273 -1.44 28.20 -30.49
C THR A 273 -1.77 29.46 -31.29
N THR A 274 -1.14 29.61 -32.45
CA THR A 274 -1.39 30.73 -33.38
C THR A 274 -2.82 30.76 -33.92
N THR A 275 -3.57 29.66 -33.81
CA THR A 275 -4.99 29.57 -34.19
C THR A 275 -5.93 29.98 -33.06
N GLY A 276 -5.41 30.38 -31.90
CA GLY A 276 -6.21 30.72 -30.71
C GLY A 276 -6.68 29.51 -29.90
N ALA A 277 -6.45 28.29 -30.37
CA ALA A 277 -6.69 27.07 -29.58
C ALA A 277 -5.63 26.91 -28.46
N GLY A 278 -5.96 26.22 -27.38
CA GLY A 278 -5.00 25.91 -26.32
C GLY A 278 -3.84 25.04 -26.84
N HIS A 279 -2.63 25.27 -26.34
CA HIS A 279 -1.49 24.42 -26.68
C HIS A 279 -1.67 23.00 -26.10
N PRO A 280 -1.27 21.93 -26.80
CA PRO A 280 -1.40 20.57 -26.27
C PRO A 280 -0.68 20.40 -24.93
N VAL A 281 -1.40 19.86 -23.95
CA VAL A 281 -0.90 19.48 -22.61
C VAL A 281 -1.14 18.00 -22.29
N SER A 282 -1.69 17.24 -23.25
CA SER A 282 -1.91 15.79 -23.24
C SER A 282 -2.21 15.29 -24.67
N GLY A 283 -2.12 13.98 -24.93
CA GLY A 283 -2.57 13.33 -26.18
C GLY A 283 -1.72 13.57 -27.43
N ALA A 284 -0.87 14.60 -27.44
CA ALA A 284 0.13 14.81 -28.49
C ALA A 284 1.49 14.27 -28.04
N LYS A 285 2.33 13.77 -28.95
CA LYS A 285 3.71 13.37 -28.61
C LYS A 285 4.54 14.58 -28.21
N ASP A 286 5.37 14.41 -27.18
CA ASP A 286 6.29 15.44 -26.68
C ASP A 286 7.54 15.53 -27.56
N PRO A 287 7.71 16.63 -28.35
CA PRO A 287 8.85 16.79 -29.23
C PRO A 287 10.16 17.03 -28.48
N SER A 288 10.11 17.44 -27.20
CA SER A 288 11.31 17.63 -26.37
C SER A 288 11.94 16.31 -25.92
N ALA A 289 11.20 15.20 -26.02
CA ALA A 289 11.65 13.87 -25.59
C ALA A 289 11.33 12.78 -26.63
N PRO A 290 11.76 12.93 -27.90
CA PRO A 290 11.28 12.11 -29.03
C PRO A 290 11.63 10.63 -28.87
N LYS A 291 12.71 10.32 -28.16
CA LYS A 291 13.17 8.94 -27.89
C LYS A 291 12.33 8.20 -26.84
N THR A 292 11.57 8.93 -26.03
CA THR A 292 10.80 8.34 -24.93
C THR A 292 9.38 7.94 -25.36
N GLY A 293 8.90 8.50 -26.48
CA GLY A 293 7.51 8.34 -26.91
C GLY A 293 6.49 8.96 -25.95
N ARG A 294 6.95 9.75 -24.97
CA ARG A 294 6.12 10.41 -23.95
C ARG A 294 5.16 11.39 -24.64
N GLU A 295 3.94 11.46 -24.13
CA GLU A 295 2.99 12.50 -24.51
C GLU A 295 3.29 13.83 -23.82
N MET A 296 2.83 14.91 -24.42
CA MET A 296 2.83 16.24 -23.83
C MET A 296 2.18 16.18 -22.45
N SER A 297 2.81 16.85 -21.50
CA SER A 297 2.34 16.94 -20.11
C SER A 297 2.76 18.27 -19.51
N CYS A 298 2.34 18.54 -18.28
CA CYS A 298 2.80 19.73 -17.54
C CYS A 298 4.33 19.83 -17.52
N ILE A 299 5.04 18.69 -17.40
CA ILE A 299 6.51 18.67 -17.30
C ILE A 299 7.25 18.78 -18.64
N SER A 300 6.52 18.85 -19.75
CA SER A 300 7.12 19.17 -21.06
C SER A 300 7.56 20.63 -21.12
N CYS A 301 6.93 21.50 -20.31
CA CYS A 301 7.22 22.93 -20.25
C CYS A 301 7.64 23.40 -18.85
N HIS A 302 7.15 22.75 -17.78
CA HIS A 302 7.40 23.15 -16.39
C HIS A 302 8.32 22.17 -15.65
N ASN A 303 9.26 22.68 -14.87
CA ASN A 303 10.06 21.90 -13.94
C ASN A 303 9.29 21.81 -12.61
N PRO A 304 8.89 20.61 -12.15
CA PRO A 304 8.08 20.46 -10.94
C PRO A 304 8.88 20.70 -9.65
N HIS A 305 10.20 20.87 -9.72
CA HIS A 305 11.05 21.05 -8.55
C HIS A 305 11.46 22.49 -8.31
N ALA A 306 12.21 23.07 -9.25
CA ALA A 306 12.81 24.38 -9.13
C ALA A 306 13.29 24.88 -10.50
N GLY A 307 13.48 26.19 -10.65
CA GLY A 307 13.96 26.80 -11.88
C GLY A 307 14.33 28.26 -11.71
N ASP A 308 15.01 28.81 -12.70
CA ASP A 308 15.49 30.20 -12.66
C ASP A 308 14.53 31.20 -13.31
N ALA A 309 13.55 30.69 -14.06
CA ALA A 309 12.48 31.45 -14.67
C ALA A 309 11.18 31.37 -13.87
N ARG A 310 10.41 32.46 -13.88
CA ARG A 310 9.06 32.49 -13.32
C ARG A 310 8.20 31.39 -13.98
N TYR A 311 7.36 30.74 -13.18
CA TYR A 311 6.57 29.57 -13.59
C TYR A 311 7.37 28.30 -13.90
N PHE A 312 8.65 28.25 -13.53
CA PHE A 312 9.48 27.05 -13.61
C PHE A 312 9.68 26.52 -15.03
N PHE A 313 9.91 27.35 -16.03
CA PHE A 313 10.12 26.82 -17.39
C PHE A 313 11.36 25.90 -17.47
N VAL A 314 11.24 24.77 -18.17
CA VAL A 314 12.29 23.74 -18.27
C VAL A 314 13.59 24.24 -18.90
N ASN A 315 13.54 25.30 -19.71
CA ASN A 315 14.70 25.96 -20.30
C ASN A 315 15.35 27.01 -19.38
N ASN A 316 14.79 27.27 -18.20
CA ASN A 316 15.25 28.29 -17.26
C ASN A 316 15.36 29.71 -17.86
N SER A 317 14.54 30.04 -18.87
CA SER A 317 14.50 31.37 -19.48
C SER A 317 13.19 32.10 -19.20
N GLU A 318 13.27 33.39 -18.85
CA GLU A 318 12.10 34.29 -18.78
C GLU A 318 11.60 34.68 -20.18
N ASP A 319 12.43 34.52 -21.22
CA ASP A 319 12.02 34.70 -22.61
C ASP A 319 11.17 33.49 -23.06
N ARG A 320 9.87 33.75 -23.21
CA ARG A 320 8.88 32.75 -23.60
C ARG A 320 9.09 32.24 -25.03
N LEU A 321 9.67 33.03 -25.92
CA LEU A 321 9.94 32.57 -27.29
C LEU A 321 10.99 31.47 -27.32
N LEU A 322 11.98 31.54 -26.43
CA LEU A 322 12.99 30.47 -26.29
C LEU A 322 12.37 29.14 -25.83
N LEU A 323 11.24 29.17 -25.11
CA LEU A 323 10.50 27.94 -24.75
C LEU A 323 9.83 27.34 -25.99
N CYS A 324 9.22 28.17 -26.83
CA CYS A 324 8.56 27.72 -28.06
C CYS A 324 9.57 27.09 -29.03
N GLN A 325 10.75 27.70 -29.16
CA GLN A 325 11.83 27.22 -30.03
C GLN A 325 12.32 25.82 -29.66
N MET A 326 12.21 25.39 -28.39
CA MET A 326 12.59 24.02 -28.00
C MET A 326 11.94 22.94 -28.86
N CYS A 327 10.73 23.19 -29.36
CA CYS A 327 9.98 22.25 -30.20
C CYS A 327 9.68 22.81 -31.60
N HIS A 328 9.59 24.14 -31.73
CA HIS A 328 9.28 24.84 -32.97
C HIS A 328 10.53 25.52 -33.54
N ASN A 329 11.58 24.73 -33.78
CA ASN A 329 12.77 25.18 -34.50
C ASN A 329 12.43 25.28 -36.00
N LYS A 330 11.99 26.47 -36.42
CA LYS A 330 12.04 26.92 -37.80
C LYS A 330 13.12 27.98 -37.92
#